data_AF-A0A842NR31-F1
#
_entry.id   AF-A0A842NR31-F1
#
_cell.length_a   1.000
_cell.length_b   1.000
_cell.length_c   1.000
_cell.angle_alpha   90.00
_cell.angle_beta   90.00
_cell.angle_gamma   90.00
#
_symmetry.space_group_name_H-M   'P 1'
#
loop_
_entity.id
_entity.type
_entity.pdbx_description
1 polymer ?
#
loop_
_entity_poly.entity_id
_entity_poly.type
_entity_poly.pdbx_seq_one_letter_code
_entity_poly.pdbx_strand_id
1 'polypeptide(L)'
;NEVKRCVTGRSDLIHLDVMDGQFVPTKTFDHVKIKELRPLTVIPFDTHLMINDPVKHVKDYINAGSDIVTVHAEVTDESSFGEIHDILKQHQVGVGFAINPDTELPEWSYKFLSSLDQLIVMSVVPGKSGQKYIEETHSKMSRLNSILKEHNFSGCIEADGGVNLENIGSVFADGARAFVGGGAIVGQQDVRSAIKDFRNAVLKSRRRMLLDKANQLGGSDLVNKWIGLHVIGAKQEEIKKIAQESGYL
;
A
#
# COMPACT_ATOMS: atom_id res chain seq x y z
N ASN A 1 15.99 -10.70 12.41
CA ASN A 1 14.96 -11.75 12.59
C ASN A 1 13.66 -11.41 11.91
N GLU A 2 13.23 -10.14 11.92
CA GLU A 2 11.96 -9.70 11.31
C GLU A 2 11.75 -10.13 9.86
N VAL A 3 12.72 -9.94 8.97
CA VAL A 3 12.60 -10.39 7.56
C VAL A 3 12.26 -11.88 7.47
N LYS A 4 12.92 -12.74 8.26
CA LYS A 4 12.63 -14.19 8.28
C LYS A 4 11.23 -14.49 8.81
N ARG A 5 10.74 -13.71 9.78
CA ARG A 5 9.35 -13.81 10.29
C ARG A 5 8.35 -13.43 9.21
N CYS A 6 8.59 -12.34 8.48
CA CYS A 6 7.76 -11.92 7.34
C CYS A 6 7.75 -12.96 6.21
N VAL A 7 8.90 -13.57 5.90
CA VAL A 7 8.99 -14.68 4.93
C VAL A 7 8.14 -15.86 5.34
N THR A 8 8.30 -16.32 6.59
CA THR A 8 7.51 -17.43 7.15
C THR A 8 6.01 -17.07 7.21
N GLY A 9 5.72 -15.79 7.45
CA GLY A 9 4.40 -15.19 7.42
C GLY A 9 3.74 -15.14 6.05
N ARG A 10 4.50 -15.37 4.97
CA ARG A 10 4.04 -15.24 3.57
C ARG A 10 3.63 -13.83 3.20
N SER A 11 4.42 -12.85 3.64
CA SER A 11 4.35 -11.47 3.14
C SER A 11 4.58 -11.42 1.62
N ASP A 12 3.95 -10.46 0.96
CA ASP A 12 4.09 -10.24 -0.48
C ASP A 12 5.26 -9.30 -0.80
N LEU A 13 5.54 -8.35 0.10
CA LEU A 13 6.64 -7.39 0.04
C LEU A 13 7.31 -7.29 1.42
N ILE A 14 8.59 -6.92 1.44
CA ILE A 14 9.27 -6.43 2.64
C ILE A 14 9.38 -4.91 2.50
N HIS A 15 8.51 -4.19 3.21
CA HIS A 15 8.54 -2.73 3.26
C HIS A 15 9.66 -2.26 4.21
N LEU A 16 10.46 -1.30 3.75
CA LEU A 16 11.70 -0.84 4.38
C LEU A 16 11.69 0.68 4.49
N ASP A 17 11.32 1.18 5.67
CA ASP A 17 11.34 2.60 6.00
C ASP A 17 12.77 3.10 6.24
N VAL A 18 13.31 3.83 5.28
CA VAL A 18 14.62 4.48 5.37
C VAL A 18 14.45 5.93 5.73
N MET A 19 14.96 6.30 6.91
CA MET A 19 14.84 7.64 7.46
C MET A 19 16.22 8.18 7.80
N ASP A 20 16.54 9.40 7.35
CA ASP A 20 17.87 10.00 7.50
C ASP A 20 18.02 10.88 8.76
N GLY A 21 16.93 11.18 9.46
CA GLY A 21 16.93 12.11 10.59
C GLY A 21 16.90 13.59 10.18
N GLN A 22 16.77 13.91 8.89
CA GLN A 22 16.70 15.27 8.37
C GLN A 22 15.33 15.57 7.73
N PHE A 23 14.84 14.71 6.82
CA PHE A 23 13.50 14.86 6.25
C PHE A 23 12.43 14.56 7.31
N VAL A 24 12.67 13.52 8.10
CA VAL A 24 11.88 13.17 9.28
C VAL A 24 12.79 13.16 10.51
N PRO A 25 12.27 13.42 11.73
CA PRO A 25 13.11 13.59 12.93
C PRO A 25 13.76 12.29 13.43
N THR A 26 13.36 11.15 12.89
CA THR A 26 13.86 9.84 13.30
C THR A 26 14.86 9.33 12.27
N LYS A 27 15.92 8.67 12.72
CA LYS A 27 16.84 7.94 11.86
C LYS A 27 16.64 6.43 12.04
N THR A 28 16.51 5.69 10.94
CA THR A 28 16.37 4.23 10.96
C THR A 28 17.67 3.56 10.50
N PHE A 29 17.69 3.03 9.28
CA PHE A 29 18.80 2.37 8.62
C PHE A 29 18.91 2.88 7.18
N ASP A 30 19.93 2.43 6.46
CA ASP A 30 20.22 2.85 5.10
C ASP A 30 20.46 1.65 4.15
N HIS A 31 20.88 1.96 2.93
CA HIS A 31 21.24 1.00 1.89
C HIS A 31 22.25 -0.09 2.35
N VAL A 32 23.15 0.19 3.31
CA VAL A 32 24.09 -0.80 3.83
C VAL A 32 23.33 -1.92 4.54
N LYS A 33 22.35 -1.56 5.38
CA LYS A 33 21.49 -2.54 6.04
C LYS A 33 20.64 -3.31 5.04
N ILE A 34 20.10 -2.65 4.02
CA ILE A 34 19.30 -3.32 2.98
C ILE A 34 20.14 -4.38 2.26
N LYS A 35 21.39 -4.06 1.92
CA LYS A 35 22.33 -5.00 1.32
C LYS A 35 22.63 -6.21 2.21
N GLU A 36 22.73 -6.02 3.52
CA GLU A 36 22.88 -7.13 4.49
C GLU A 36 21.61 -7.99 4.58
N LEU A 37 20.43 -7.40 4.44
CA LEU A 37 19.15 -8.10 4.52
C LEU A 37 18.82 -8.85 3.22
N ARG A 38 19.29 -8.35 2.07
CA ARG A 38 18.94 -8.87 0.74
C ARG A 38 19.12 -10.38 0.58
N PRO A 39 20.21 -11.02 1.05
CA PRO A 39 20.40 -12.46 0.93
C PRO A 39 19.43 -13.31 1.76
N LEU A 40 18.64 -12.71 2.66
CA LEU A 40 17.75 -13.45 3.55
C LEU A 40 16.44 -13.91 2.87
N THR A 41 16.10 -13.33 1.72
CA THR A 41 14.83 -13.62 1.04
C THR A 41 14.84 -13.20 -0.43
N VAL A 42 14.00 -13.85 -1.24
CA VAL A 42 13.64 -13.45 -2.61
C VAL A 42 12.36 -12.62 -2.68
N ILE A 43 11.67 -12.41 -1.55
CA ILE A 43 10.49 -11.53 -1.49
C ILE A 43 10.95 -10.11 -1.86
N PRO A 44 10.23 -9.41 -2.75
CA PRO A 44 10.64 -8.09 -3.19
C PRO A 44 10.78 -7.10 -2.03
N PHE A 45 11.81 -6.25 -2.11
CA PHE A 45 12.07 -5.16 -1.17
C PHE A 45 11.44 -3.88 -1.72
N ASP A 46 10.47 -3.37 -0.96
CA ASP A 46 9.87 -2.08 -1.18
C ASP A 46 10.54 -1.06 -0.26
N THR A 47 11.34 -0.18 -0.83
CA THR A 47 12.18 0.75 -0.09
C THR A 47 11.59 2.14 -0.13
N HIS A 48 11.08 2.57 1.02
CA HIS A 48 10.45 3.87 1.21
C HIS A 48 11.46 4.88 1.75
N LEU A 49 11.87 5.82 0.90
CA LEU A 49 12.91 6.80 1.18
C LEU A 49 12.32 8.08 1.78
N MET A 50 12.27 8.13 3.11
CA MET A 50 12.02 9.33 3.90
C MET A 50 13.34 10.07 4.18
N ILE A 51 13.99 10.55 3.12
CA ILE A 51 15.31 11.21 3.16
C ILE A 51 15.34 12.50 2.33
N ASN A 52 16.25 13.41 2.66
CA ASN A 52 16.56 14.56 1.81
C ASN A 52 17.41 14.17 0.59
N ASP A 53 17.29 14.94 -0.49
CA ASP A 53 18.04 14.78 -1.74
C ASP A 53 18.10 13.32 -2.28
N PRO A 54 16.97 12.59 -2.40
CA PRO A 54 16.98 11.17 -2.74
C PRO A 54 17.65 10.85 -4.09
N VAL A 55 17.67 11.81 -5.02
CA VAL A 55 18.35 11.69 -6.33
C VAL A 55 19.83 11.34 -6.20
N LYS A 56 20.51 11.82 -5.14
CA LYS A 56 21.93 11.53 -4.88
C LYS A 56 22.17 10.10 -4.41
N HIS A 57 21.15 9.45 -3.88
CA HIS A 57 21.26 8.19 -3.14
C HIS A 57 20.53 7.02 -3.81
N VAL A 58 19.64 7.27 -4.79
CA VAL A 58 18.81 6.23 -5.42
C VAL A 58 19.63 5.03 -5.92
N LYS A 59 20.80 5.26 -6.52
CA LYS A 59 21.68 4.21 -7.02
C LYS A 59 22.23 3.31 -5.91
N ASP A 60 22.42 3.84 -4.70
CA ASP A 60 22.89 3.05 -3.57
C ASP A 60 21.84 2.02 -3.15
N TYR A 61 20.56 2.38 -3.19
CA TYR A 61 19.44 1.49 -2.90
C TYR A 61 19.21 0.43 -3.99
N ILE A 62 19.37 0.80 -5.26
CA ILE A 62 19.39 -0.15 -6.38
C ILE A 62 20.50 -1.18 -6.16
N ASN A 63 21.72 -0.74 -5.88
CA ASN A 63 22.89 -1.61 -5.65
C ASN A 63 22.76 -2.47 -4.38
N ALA A 64 21.95 -2.03 -3.41
CA ALA A 64 21.62 -2.80 -2.21
C ALA A 64 20.59 -3.91 -2.47
N GLY A 65 19.90 -3.88 -3.61
CA GLY A 65 18.92 -4.88 -4.02
C GLY A 65 17.48 -4.52 -3.69
N SER A 66 17.13 -3.22 -3.67
CA SER A 66 15.74 -2.77 -3.66
C SER A 66 15.05 -3.12 -4.98
N ASP A 67 13.82 -3.63 -4.91
CA ASP A 67 13.01 -4.01 -6.07
C ASP A 67 12.01 -2.90 -6.45
N ILE A 68 11.59 -2.10 -5.46
CA ILE A 68 10.81 -0.87 -5.61
C ILE A 68 11.50 0.20 -4.77
N VAL A 69 11.65 1.41 -5.32
CA VAL A 69 12.14 2.58 -4.57
C VAL A 69 11.10 3.68 -4.66
N THR A 70 10.59 4.08 -3.50
CA THR A 70 9.59 5.14 -3.36
C THR A 70 10.21 6.39 -2.75
N VAL A 71 10.02 7.54 -3.40
CA VAL A 71 10.51 8.85 -2.92
C VAL A 71 9.37 9.83 -2.70
N HIS A 72 9.58 10.78 -1.79
CA HIS A 72 8.59 11.76 -1.39
C HIS A 72 8.50 12.97 -2.33
N ALA A 73 7.28 13.39 -2.63
CA ALA A 73 6.99 14.63 -3.36
C ALA A 73 7.54 15.87 -2.65
N GLU A 74 7.67 15.83 -1.32
CA GLU A 74 8.08 16.97 -0.49
C GLU A 74 9.58 17.29 -0.59
N VAL A 75 10.38 16.34 -1.08
CA VAL A 75 11.84 16.45 -1.23
C VAL A 75 12.27 16.27 -2.68
N THR A 76 11.32 16.34 -3.61
CA THR A 76 11.55 16.24 -5.04
C THR A 76 10.78 17.31 -5.80
N ASP A 77 11.25 17.59 -7.00
CA ASP A 77 10.58 18.40 -8.00
C ASP A 77 10.53 17.63 -9.32
N GLU A 78 9.96 18.24 -10.36
CA GLU A 78 9.84 17.62 -11.68
C GLU A 78 11.17 17.11 -12.25
N SER A 79 12.27 17.85 -12.01
CA SER A 79 13.59 17.52 -12.56
C SER A 79 14.24 16.38 -11.79
N SER A 80 14.32 16.51 -10.47
CA SER A 80 14.94 15.51 -9.60
C SER A 80 14.15 14.19 -9.59
N PHE A 81 12.82 14.24 -9.58
CA PHE A 81 11.99 13.05 -9.73
C PHE A 81 12.13 12.43 -11.13
N GLY A 82 12.22 13.24 -12.19
CA GLY A 82 12.47 12.76 -13.55
C GLY A 82 13.78 11.97 -13.66
N GLU A 83 14.86 12.47 -13.06
CA GLU A 83 16.15 11.76 -13.00
C GLU A 83 16.04 10.44 -12.22
N ILE A 84 15.40 10.46 -11.04
CA ILE A 84 15.15 9.24 -10.24
C ILE A 84 14.34 8.21 -11.04
N HIS A 85 13.24 8.64 -11.66
CA HIS A 85 12.38 7.82 -12.49
C HIS A 85 13.17 7.12 -13.60
N ASP A 86 13.99 7.89 -14.34
CA ASP A 86 14.76 7.35 -15.46
C ASP A 86 15.84 6.37 -14.99
N ILE A 87 16.52 6.67 -13.88
CA ILE A 87 17.49 5.76 -13.27
C ILE A 87 16.82 4.45 -12.88
N LEU A 88 15.68 4.50 -12.18
CA LEU A 88 14.96 3.30 -11.74
C LEU A 88 14.48 2.45 -12.92
N LYS A 89 13.88 3.07 -13.94
CA LYS A 89 13.45 2.36 -15.17
C LYS A 89 14.62 1.70 -15.89
N GLN A 90 15.76 2.39 -16.04
CA GLN A 90 16.97 1.84 -16.68
C GLN A 90 17.50 0.60 -15.96
N HIS A 91 17.33 0.53 -14.64
CA HIS A 91 17.77 -0.59 -13.80
C HIS A 91 16.67 -1.64 -13.55
N GLN A 92 15.49 -1.50 -14.18
CA GLN A 92 14.33 -2.38 -14.00
C GLN A 92 13.87 -2.48 -12.54
N VAL A 93 14.01 -1.38 -11.80
CA VAL A 93 13.49 -1.23 -10.43
C VAL A 93 12.17 -0.47 -10.51
N GLY A 94 11.19 -0.90 -9.72
CA GLY A 94 9.87 -0.27 -9.65
C GLY A 94 9.96 1.18 -9.18
N VAL A 95 9.24 2.06 -9.87
CA VAL A 95 9.20 3.49 -9.56
C VAL A 95 8.05 3.76 -8.60
N GLY A 96 8.38 4.18 -7.39
CA GLY A 96 7.43 4.59 -6.37
C GLY A 96 7.41 6.10 -6.15
N PHE A 97 6.24 6.65 -5.84
CA PHE A 97 6.07 8.04 -5.40
C PHE A 97 5.26 8.10 -4.11
N ALA A 98 5.64 8.94 -3.17
CA ALA A 98 4.95 9.10 -1.88
C ALA A 98 4.49 10.54 -1.66
N ILE A 99 3.35 10.68 -0.98
CA ILE A 99 2.84 11.98 -0.51
C ILE A 99 2.44 11.89 0.97
N ASN A 100 2.86 12.88 1.75
CA ASN A 100 2.49 13.05 3.15
C ASN A 100 1.00 13.35 3.31
N PRO A 101 0.40 13.19 4.51
CA PRO A 101 -1.03 13.39 4.71
C PRO A 101 -1.53 14.74 4.16
N ASP A 102 -0.83 15.83 4.46
CA ASP A 102 -1.20 17.20 4.08
C ASP A 102 -0.78 17.61 2.66
N THR A 103 -0.08 16.73 1.94
CA THR A 103 0.41 17.02 0.59
C THR A 103 -0.55 16.46 -0.46
N GLU A 104 -1.17 17.33 -1.25
CA GLU A 104 -1.89 16.92 -2.46
C GLU A 104 -0.89 16.49 -3.55
N LEU A 105 -1.34 15.62 -4.46
CA LEU A 105 -0.49 15.14 -5.55
C LEU A 105 -0.10 16.31 -6.47
N PRO A 106 1.20 16.67 -6.58
CA PRO A 106 1.60 17.85 -7.34
C PRO A 106 1.32 17.70 -8.84
N GLU A 107 0.83 18.75 -9.50
CA GLU A 107 0.50 18.70 -10.94
C GLU A 107 1.68 18.32 -11.82
N TRP A 108 2.90 18.76 -11.46
CA TRP A 108 4.12 18.39 -12.20
C TRP A 108 4.35 16.87 -12.24
N SER A 109 3.81 16.13 -11.26
CA SER A 109 3.96 14.67 -11.17
C SER A 109 3.04 13.93 -12.14
N TYR A 110 2.01 14.58 -12.69
CA TYR A 110 0.94 13.92 -13.44
C TYR A 110 1.44 13.20 -14.69
N LYS A 111 2.49 13.75 -15.33
CA LYS A 111 3.12 13.14 -16.51
C LYS A 111 3.80 11.79 -16.23
N PHE A 112 4.09 11.48 -14.96
CA PHE A 112 4.73 10.23 -14.57
C PHE A 112 3.71 9.16 -14.12
N LEU A 113 2.45 9.53 -13.84
CA LEU A 113 1.49 8.62 -13.19
C LEU A 113 1.23 7.34 -13.98
N SER A 114 1.20 7.39 -15.31
CA SER A 114 1.00 6.20 -16.15
C SER A 114 2.17 5.22 -16.11
N SER A 115 3.36 5.65 -15.67
CA SER A 115 4.57 4.81 -15.57
C SER A 115 4.97 4.49 -14.14
N LEU A 116 4.26 5.01 -13.13
CA LEU A 116 4.49 4.64 -11.73
C LEU A 116 4.04 3.22 -11.45
N ASP A 117 4.89 2.49 -10.74
CA ASP A 117 4.62 1.13 -10.29
C ASP A 117 3.92 1.15 -8.91
N GLN A 118 4.22 2.15 -8.08
CA GLN A 118 3.64 2.31 -6.74
C GLN A 118 3.38 3.78 -6.37
N LEU A 119 2.26 4.04 -5.68
CA LEU A 119 1.95 5.32 -5.04
C LEU A 119 1.67 5.07 -3.56
N ILE A 120 2.51 5.61 -2.68
CA ILE A 120 2.26 5.60 -1.24
C ILE A 120 1.47 6.85 -0.86
N VAL A 121 0.32 6.65 -0.23
CA VAL A 121 -0.44 7.73 0.41
C VAL A 121 -0.30 7.56 1.91
N MET A 122 0.52 8.42 2.52
CA MET A 122 0.76 8.37 3.96
C MET A 122 -0.54 8.65 4.71
N SER A 123 -0.88 7.76 5.63
CA SER A 123 -2.03 7.89 6.53
C SER A 123 -1.64 8.17 7.98
N VAL A 124 -0.36 8.52 8.20
CA VAL A 124 0.20 9.09 9.43
C VAL A 124 1.29 10.09 9.04
N VAL A 125 1.69 10.99 9.96
CA VAL A 125 2.87 11.83 9.73
C VAL A 125 4.12 10.93 9.70
N PRO A 126 4.95 10.92 8.64
CA PRO A 126 6.10 10.03 8.56
C PRO A 126 7.11 10.29 9.68
N GLY A 127 7.88 9.27 10.02
CA GLY A 127 8.95 9.37 11.01
C GLY A 127 8.64 8.90 12.42
N LYS A 128 7.42 8.43 12.72
CA LYS A 128 7.10 7.79 14.01
C LYS A 128 6.19 6.57 13.84
N SER A 129 6.55 5.47 14.50
CA SER A 129 5.74 4.24 14.53
C SER A 129 4.58 4.32 15.53
N GLY A 130 3.53 3.54 15.30
CA GLY A 130 2.44 3.34 16.27
C GLY A 130 1.38 4.45 16.31
N GLN A 131 1.41 5.35 15.33
CA GLN A 131 0.39 6.38 15.17
C GLN A 131 -0.93 5.78 14.67
N LYS A 132 -2.03 6.46 15.02
CA LYS A 132 -3.37 6.11 14.52
C LYS A 132 -3.53 6.63 13.10
N TYR A 133 -4.30 5.88 12.31
CA TYR A 133 -4.71 6.28 10.97
C TYR A 133 -5.39 7.66 10.98
N ILE A 134 -5.04 8.52 10.02
CA ILE A 134 -5.65 9.83 9.79
C ILE A 134 -6.89 9.62 8.92
N GLU A 135 -8.09 9.73 9.50
CA GLU A 135 -9.37 9.44 8.83
C GLU A 135 -9.61 10.34 7.61
N GLU A 136 -9.08 11.56 7.60
CA GLU A 136 -9.14 12.50 6.47
C GLU A 136 -8.49 11.94 5.19
N THR A 137 -7.60 10.94 5.33
CA THR A 137 -7.00 10.21 4.21
C THR A 137 -8.07 9.58 3.32
N HIS A 138 -9.21 9.15 3.87
CA HIS A 138 -10.33 8.63 3.08
C HIS A 138 -10.83 9.64 2.05
N SER A 139 -10.99 10.90 2.47
CA SER A 139 -11.42 11.98 1.57
C SER A 139 -10.37 12.31 0.51
N LYS A 140 -9.09 12.25 0.87
CA LYS A 140 -7.96 12.45 -0.03
C LYS A 140 -7.90 11.36 -1.10
N MET A 141 -8.05 10.10 -0.70
CA MET A 141 -8.10 8.97 -1.63
C MET A 141 -9.22 9.10 -2.65
N SER A 142 -10.41 9.57 -2.24
CA SER A 142 -11.51 9.82 -3.16
C SER A 142 -11.14 10.84 -4.25
N ARG A 143 -10.42 11.92 -3.90
CA ARG A 143 -9.94 12.92 -4.87
C ARG A 143 -8.86 12.32 -5.77
N LEU A 144 -7.87 11.65 -5.18
CA LEU A 144 -6.75 11.03 -5.89
C LEU A 144 -7.21 10.00 -6.92
N ASN A 145 -8.17 9.13 -6.59
CA ASN A 145 -8.65 8.12 -7.54
C ASN A 145 -9.15 8.70 -8.87
N SER A 146 -9.74 9.91 -8.83
CA SER A 146 -10.20 10.58 -10.06
C SER A 146 -9.01 11.02 -10.91
N ILE A 147 -8.00 11.64 -10.29
CA ILE A 147 -6.76 12.09 -10.93
C ILE A 147 -5.99 10.89 -11.49
N LEU A 148 -5.79 9.85 -10.67
CA LEU A 148 -5.08 8.63 -11.08
C LEU A 148 -5.75 7.96 -12.29
N LYS A 149 -7.09 7.91 -12.30
CA LYS A 149 -7.83 7.37 -13.44
C LYS A 149 -7.67 8.23 -14.70
N GLU A 150 -7.75 9.56 -14.57
CA GLU A 150 -7.56 10.50 -15.68
C GLU A 150 -6.18 10.36 -16.32
N HIS A 151 -5.15 10.12 -15.50
CA HIS A 151 -3.76 9.98 -15.95
C HIS A 151 -3.32 8.53 -16.19
N ASN A 152 -4.26 7.59 -16.36
CA ASN A 152 -4.00 6.19 -16.68
C ASN A 152 -3.03 5.49 -15.71
N PHE A 153 -3.06 5.84 -14.43
CA PHE A 153 -2.30 5.13 -13.41
C PHE A 153 -2.77 3.68 -13.33
N SER A 154 -1.83 2.74 -13.52
CA SER A 154 -2.07 1.30 -13.44
C SER A 154 -1.26 0.61 -12.34
N GLY A 155 -0.51 1.38 -11.56
CA GLY A 155 0.32 0.89 -10.47
C GLY A 155 -0.49 0.46 -9.23
N CYS A 156 0.22 0.18 -8.16
CA CYS A 156 -0.35 -0.16 -6.87
C CYS A 156 -0.47 1.06 -5.97
N ILE A 157 -1.64 1.30 -5.38
CA ILE A 157 -1.77 2.25 -4.28
C ILE A 157 -1.41 1.50 -2.99
N GLU A 158 -0.41 1.98 -2.28
CA GLU A 158 0.02 1.48 -0.99
C GLU A 158 -0.47 2.41 0.13
N ALA A 159 -1.04 1.81 1.17
CA ALA A 159 -1.41 2.50 2.41
C ALA A 159 -0.37 2.22 3.49
N ASP A 160 0.31 3.28 3.93
CA ASP A 160 1.31 3.24 5.00
C ASP A 160 0.95 4.19 6.15
N GLY A 161 0.85 3.62 7.35
CA GLY A 161 0.53 4.32 8.58
C GLY A 161 -0.79 3.92 9.23
N GLY A 162 -0.74 3.27 10.39
CA GLY A 162 -1.93 3.02 11.22
C GLY A 162 -2.96 2.03 10.63
N VAL A 163 -2.64 1.33 9.53
CA VAL A 163 -3.50 0.31 8.92
C VAL A 163 -3.59 -0.91 9.84
N ASN A 164 -4.81 -1.37 10.10
CA ASN A 164 -5.13 -2.49 10.99
C ASN A 164 -6.45 -3.18 10.58
N LEU A 165 -6.87 -4.21 11.32
CA LEU A 165 -8.07 -4.99 10.98
C LEU A 165 -9.39 -4.19 11.06
N GLU A 166 -9.42 -3.09 11.82
CA GLU A 166 -10.60 -2.25 11.98
C GLU A 166 -10.82 -1.35 10.75
N ASN A 167 -9.75 -0.86 10.12
CA ASN A 167 -9.82 0.10 9.01
C ASN A 167 -9.43 -0.47 7.63
N ILE A 168 -8.74 -1.62 7.54
CA ILE A 168 -8.29 -2.14 6.24
C ILE A 168 -9.41 -2.34 5.22
N GLY A 169 -10.64 -2.59 5.70
CA GLY A 169 -11.82 -2.70 4.85
C GLY A 169 -12.16 -1.40 4.11
N SER A 170 -12.13 -0.25 4.80
CA SER A 170 -12.36 1.07 4.19
C SER A 170 -11.16 1.51 3.36
N VAL A 171 -9.93 1.29 3.85
CA VAL A 171 -8.70 1.59 3.10
C VAL A 171 -8.63 0.82 1.77
N PHE A 172 -9.10 -0.44 1.74
CA PHE A 172 -9.25 -1.19 0.49
C PHE A 172 -10.32 -0.60 -0.44
N ALA A 173 -11.46 -0.17 0.12
CA ALA A 173 -12.56 0.42 -0.64
C ALA A 173 -12.14 1.74 -1.30
N ASP A 174 -11.25 2.49 -0.66
CA ASP A 174 -10.61 3.70 -1.18
C ASP A 174 -9.62 3.47 -2.32
N GLY A 175 -9.32 2.22 -2.67
CA GLY A 175 -8.46 1.90 -3.81
C GLY A 175 -7.09 1.33 -3.45
N ALA A 176 -6.69 1.32 -2.17
CA ALA A 176 -5.43 0.70 -1.77
C ALA A 176 -5.39 -0.81 -2.09
N ARG A 177 -4.22 -1.29 -2.51
CA ARG A 177 -3.97 -2.69 -2.88
C ARG A 177 -2.74 -3.29 -2.19
N ALA A 178 -1.82 -2.45 -1.69
CA ALA A 178 -0.76 -2.83 -0.76
C ALA A 178 -1.02 -2.18 0.61
N PHE A 179 -0.69 -2.90 1.68
CA PHE A 179 -1.00 -2.50 3.06
C PHE A 179 0.21 -2.73 3.94
N VAL A 180 0.83 -1.65 4.42
CA VAL A 180 2.00 -1.73 5.29
C VAL A 180 1.55 -2.00 6.73
N GLY A 181 2.01 -3.13 7.27
CA GLY A 181 1.68 -3.58 8.62
C GLY A 181 2.89 -3.58 9.54
N GLY A 182 3.19 -2.45 10.19
CA GLY A 182 4.21 -2.37 11.24
C GLY A 182 3.75 -3.11 12.52
N GLY A 183 3.23 -2.37 13.50
CA GLY A 183 2.76 -2.96 14.77
C GLY A 183 1.61 -3.97 14.60
N ALA A 184 0.76 -3.78 13.59
CA ALA A 184 -0.41 -4.63 13.34
C ALA A 184 -0.05 -6.02 12.76
N ILE A 185 1.14 -6.18 12.18
CA ILE A 185 1.61 -7.46 11.62
C ILE A 185 2.95 -7.87 12.26
N VAL A 186 4.02 -7.10 12.05
CA VAL A 186 5.36 -7.42 12.57
C VAL A 186 5.41 -7.39 14.10
N GLY A 187 4.62 -6.50 14.72
CA GLY A 187 4.46 -6.42 16.18
C GLY A 187 3.70 -7.58 16.82
N GLN A 188 3.00 -8.40 16.03
CA GLN A 188 2.28 -9.57 16.53
C GLN A 188 3.23 -10.75 16.74
N GLN A 189 2.94 -11.65 17.68
CA GLN A 189 3.75 -12.86 17.86
C GLN A 189 3.71 -13.75 16.62
N ASP A 190 2.49 -14.01 16.11
CA ASP A 190 2.25 -14.78 14.88
C ASP A 190 1.98 -13.87 13.68
N VAL A 191 3.06 -13.50 12.99
CA VAL A 191 3.02 -12.70 11.74
C VAL A 191 2.17 -13.39 10.65
N ARG A 192 2.17 -14.72 10.59
CA ARG A 192 1.43 -15.47 9.58
C ARG A 192 -0.08 -15.35 9.81
N SER A 193 -0.51 -15.48 11.07
CA SER A 193 -1.92 -15.28 11.43
C SER A 193 -2.34 -13.85 11.14
N ALA A 194 -1.54 -12.86 11.53
CA ALA A 194 -1.85 -11.45 11.27
C ALA A 194 -2.04 -11.15 9.77
N ILE A 195 -1.13 -11.62 8.90
CA ILE A 195 -1.27 -11.48 7.44
C ILE A 195 -2.52 -12.19 6.93
N LYS A 196 -2.84 -13.39 7.44
CA LYS A 196 -4.04 -14.13 7.05
C LYS A 196 -5.30 -13.35 7.43
N ASP A 197 -5.34 -12.75 8.60
CA ASP A 197 -6.50 -11.98 9.07
C ASP A 197 -6.70 -10.71 8.23
N PHE A 198 -5.62 -10.00 7.89
CA PHE A 198 -5.65 -8.87 6.95
C PHE A 198 -6.24 -9.28 5.59
N ARG A 199 -5.73 -10.37 5.00
CA ARG A 199 -6.23 -10.90 3.72
C ARG A 199 -7.71 -11.27 3.81
N ASN A 200 -8.16 -11.88 4.91
CA ASN A 200 -9.56 -12.21 5.13
C ASN A 200 -10.44 -10.97 5.24
N ALA A 201 -9.99 -9.93 5.97
CA ALA A 201 -10.71 -8.67 6.09
C ALA A 201 -10.88 -7.97 4.72
N VAL A 202 -9.82 -7.94 3.90
CA VAL A 202 -9.87 -7.43 2.52
C VAL A 202 -10.84 -8.25 1.67
N LEU A 203 -10.81 -9.58 1.76
CA LEU A 203 -11.75 -10.44 1.03
C LEU A 203 -13.20 -10.20 1.44
N LYS A 204 -13.47 -9.97 2.74
CA LYS A 204 -14.79 -9.59 3.24
C LYS A 204 -15.22 -8.25 2.65
N SER A 205 -14.35 -7.24 2.66
CA SER A 205 -14.63 -5.92 2.08
C SER A 205 -14.94 -6.00 0.58
N ARG A 206 -14.12 -6.73 -0.18
CA ARG A 206 -14.34 -6.97 -1.62
C ARG A 206 -15.70 -7.61 -1.89
N ARG A 207 -16.11 -8.62 -1.09
CA ARG A 207 -17.41 -9.28 -1.24
C ARG A 207 -18.56 -8.31 -0.98
N ARG A 208 -18.44 -7.47 0.06
CA ARG A 208 -19.43 -6.42 0.33
C ARG A 208 -19.57 -5.50 -0.88
N MET A 209 -18.47 -4.94 -1.41
CA MET A 209 -18.52 -4.07 -2.59
C MET A 209 -19.19 -4.72 -3.82
N LEU A 210 -18.97 -6.02 -4.03
CA LEU A 210 -19.63 -6.76 -5.12
C LEU A 210 -21.13 -6.94 -4.88
N LEU A 211 -21.54 -7.19 -3.62
CA LEU A 211 -22.96 -7.25 -3.23
C LEU A 211 -23.63 -5.89 -3.40
N ASP A 212 -22.98 -4.80 -2.98
CA ASP A 212 -23.47 -3.44 -3.15
C ASP A 212 -23.71 -3.15 -4.64
N LYS A 213 -22.76 -3.56 -5.50
CA LYS A 213 -22.89 -3.40 -6.95
C LYS A 213 -24.02 -4.25 -7.54
N ALA A 214 -24.18 -5.49 -7.10
CA ALA A 214 -25.28 -6.35 -7.51
C ALA A 214 -26.64 -5.75 -7.10
N ASN A 215 -26.74 -5.23 -5.88
CA ASN A 215 -27.94 -4.58 -5.38
C ASN A 215 -28.28 -3.31 -6.18
N GLN A 216 -27.28 -2.47 -6.49
CA GLN A 216 -27.48 -1.29 -7.34
C GLN A 216 -27.97 -1.62 -8.75
N LEU A 217 -27.53 -2.74 -9.32
CA LEU A 217 -27.86 -3.13 -10.70
C LEU A 217 -29.19 -3.89 -10.82
N GLY A 218 -29.59 -4.64 -9.81
CA GLY A 218 -30.75 -5.54 -9.92
C GLY A 218 -31.40 -5.93 -8.60
N GLY A 219 -31.20 -5.15 -7.54
CA GLY A 219 -31.82 -5.34 -6.23
C GLY A 219 -31.50 -6.69 -5.58
N SER A 220 -32.37 -7.09 -4.65
CA SER A 220 -32.27 -8.34 -3.90
C SER A 220 -32.28 -9.58 -4.79
N ASP A 221 -32.98 -9.54 -5.94
CA ASP A 221 -33.01 -10.66 -6.89
C ASP A 221 -31.63 -10.96 -7.48
N LEU A 222 -30.90 -9.92 -7.92
CA LEU A 222 -29.56 -10.10 -8.45
C LEU A 222 -28.56 -10.49 -7.35
N VAL A 223 -28.72 -9.94 -6.14
CA VAL A 223 -27.95 -10.36 -4.96
C VAL A 223 -28.13 -11.85 -4.68
N ASN A 224 -29.37 -12.33 -4.62
CA ASN A 224 -29.67 -13.75 -4.41
C ASN A 224 -29.09 -14.64 -5.52
N LYS A 225 -29.22 -14.23 -6.79
CA LYS A 225 -28.60 -14.95 -7.92
C LYS A 225 -27.09 -15.03 -7.76
N TRP A 226 -26.43 -13.93 -7.39
CA TRP A 226 -24.99 -13.88 -7.20
C TRP A 226 -24.50 -14.75 -6.03
N ILE A 227 -25.24 -14.75 -4.92
CA ILE A 227 -25.01 -15.68 -3.79
C ILE A 227 -25.14 -17.13 -4.27
N GLY A 228 -26.15 -17.42 -5.10
CA GLY A 228 -26.39 -18.75 -5.68
C GLY A 228 -25.29 -19.26 -6.61
N LEU A 229 -24.46 -18.39 -7.20
CA LEU A 229 -23.31 -18.79 -8.04
C LEU A 229 -22.15 -19.39 -7.23
N HIS A 230 -22.14 -19.22 -5.90
CA HIS A 230 -21.09 -19.75 -5.06
C HIS A 230 -21.41 -21.20 -4.69
N VAL A 231 -20.58 -22.13 -5.19
CA VAL A 231 -20.81 -23.58 -5.33
C VAL A 231 -20.80 -24.34 -3.98
N ILE A 232 -21.62 -23.93 -3.01
CA ILE A 232 -21.93 -24.67 -1.76
C ILE A 232 -20.88 -24.53 -0.64
N GLY A 233 -21.35 -24.51 0.62
CA GLY A 233 -20.54 -24.61 1.84
C GLY A 233 -20.34 -23.28 2.58
N ALA A 234 -19.29 -23.19 3.41
CA ALA A 234 -19.03 -22.05 4.30
C ALA A 234 -18.91 -20.70 3.55
N LYS A 235 -18.45 -20.71 2.29
CA LYS A 235 -18.31 -19.48 1.48
C LYS A 235 -19.67 -18.87 1.11
N GLN A 236 -20.67 -19.70 0.81
CA GLN A 236 -22.02 -19.23 0.50
C GLN A 236 -22.68 -18.61 1.75
N GLU A 237 -22.55 -19.29 2.90
CA GLU A 237 -23.07 -18.78 4.18
C GLU A 237 -22.40 -17.48 4.62
N GLU A 238 -21.08 -17.35 4.43
CA GLU A 238 -20.37 -16.11 4.73
C GLU A 238 -20.88 -14.94 3.88
N ILE A 239 -21.07 -15.16 2.57
CA ILE A 239 -21.59 -14.12 1.67
C ILE A 239 -23.04 -13.76 2.04
N LYS A 240 -23.87 -14.76 2.33
CA LYS A 240 -25.26 -14.55 2.76
C LYS A 240 -25.33 -13.71 4.03
N LYS A 241 -24.47 -14.01 5.01
CA LYS A 241 -24.35 -13.23 6.25
C LYS A 241 -23.96 -11.77 5.96
N ILE A 242 -22.98 -11.54 5.07
CA ILE A 242 -22.60 -10.17 4.67
C ILE A 242 -23.78 -9.44 4.02
N ALA A 243 -24.55 -10.10 3.16
CA ALA A 243 -25.71 -9.50 2.49
C ALA A 243 -26.82 -9.12 3.49
N GLN A 244 -27.06 -9.94 4.51
CA GLN A 244 -28.00 -9.64 5.61
C GLN A 244 -27.50 -8.49 6.48
N GLU A 245 -26.23 -8.49 6.87
CA GLU A 245 -25.60 -7.39 7.64
C GLU A 245 -25.71 -6.05 6.89
N SER A 246 -25.67 -6.07 5.55
CA SER A 246 -25.82 -4.89 4.70
C SER A 246 -27.28 -4.53 4.35
N GLY A 247 -28.28 -5.32 4.77
CA GLY A 247 -29.69 -5.05 4.49
C GLY A 247 -30.15 -5.30 3.05
N TYR A 248 -29.45 -6.16 2.30
CA TYR A 248 -29.81 -6.51 0.91
C TYR A 248 -30.71 -7.74 0.80
N LEU A 249 -30.86 -8.47 1.90
CA LEU A 249 -31.73 -9.61 2.13
C LEU A 249 -32.48 -9.40 3.44
#